data_AF-A0A535W824-F1
#
_entry.id   AF-A0A535W824-F1
#
_cell.length_a   1.000
_cell.length_b   1.000
_cell.length_c   1.000
_cell.angle_alpha   90.00
_cell.angle_beta   90.00
_cell.angle_gamma   90.00
#
_symmetry.space_group_name_H-M   'P 1'
#
loop_
_entity.id
_entity.type
_entity.pdbx_description
1 polymer ?
#
loop_
_entity_poly.entity_id
_entity_poly.type
_entity_poly.pdbx_seq_one_letter_code
_entity_poly.pdbx_strand_id
1 'polypeptide(L)'
;MHRDKSHGGDGAHVLACQWVRLQTPDVDLTAQSGRTSGLRGKRLRVEVVLAGATAPEPLPVRDLVEADLWSQLPADVSGLLVLLPRADLYLQDEVQFAFHPTLTRVWCLKGRRGQRLVEAPGDNRKVYGFGLVDWRDGWFDGRIAPGRTADVFCEQVRAAVARSKERGRVAIIITDNLKTHTAQGSLLVRNMLAELSDQVSLVYTPAYDPDANRIEWLWRISRRIVTHNHHRSDFETLLADARTHFETLTLTPDDLLRHIGSPFAPDKRSTQSQELAA
;
A
#
# COMPACT_ATOMS: atom_id res chain seq x y z
N MET A 1 -3.52 -75.68 -6.05
CA MET A 1 -2.65 -76.00 -4.91
C MET A 1 -1.21 -75.85 -5.40
N HIS A 2 -0.39 -75.08 -4.67
CA HIS A 2 1.02 -74.67 -4.93
C HIS A 2 1.27 -73.69 -6.09
N ARG A 3 1.74 -72.44 -5.86
CA ARG A 3 3.04 -71.91 -5.31
C ARG A 3 4.22 -72.43 -6.14
N ASP A 4 5.11 -71.60 -6.72
CA ASP A 4 6.00 -70.62 -6.05
C ASP A 4 6.52 -69.56 -7.06
N LYS A 5 6.50 -68.27 -6.69
CA LYS A 5 7.65 -67.37 -6.37
C LYS A 5 8.55 -66.92 -7.53
N SER A 6 8.56 -65.61 -7.76
CA SER A 6 9.77 -64.84 -8.07
C SER A 6 9.73 -63.49 -7.33
N HIS A 7 10.91 -63.07 -6.89
CA HIS A 7 11.20 -61.99 -5.95
C HIS A 7 11.48 -60.65 -6.65
N GLY A 8 11.28 -59.57 -5.91
CA GLY A 8 11.74 -58.21 -6.19
C GLY A 8 10.70 -57.24 -5.65
N GLY A 9 10.92 -56.38 -4.67
CA GLY A 9 12.11 -55.72 -4.18
C GLY A 9 11.59 -54.41 -3.57
N ASP A 10 11.94 -54.16 -2.32
CA ASP A 10 11.49 -53.03 -1.50
C ASP A 10 11.91 -51.68 -2.12
N GLY A 11 11.05 -50.66 -2.04
CA GLY A 11 11.36 -49.34 -2.60
C GLY A 11 10.29 -48.27 -2.42
N ALA A 12 10.25 -47.69 -1.22
CA ALA A 12 9.83 -46.33 -0.87
C ALA A 12 8.75 -45.63 -1.76
N HIS A 13 7.55 -45.49 -1.20
CA HIS A 13 6.55 -44.52 -1.63
C HIS A 13 7.09 -43.09 -1.43
N VAL A 14 7.61 -42.47 -2.50
CA VAL A 14 7.79 -41.02 -2.60
C VAL A 14 6.48 -40.43 -3.13
N LEU A 15 5.76 -39.72 -2.27
CA LEU A 15 4.62 -38.89 -2.64
C LEU A 15 5.10 -37.79 -3.61
N ALA A 16 4.84 -37.98 -4.90
CA ALA A 16 5.10 -36.98 -5.92
C ALA A 16 4.01 -35.90 -5.89
N CYS A 17 4.30 -34.74 -5.30
CA CYS A 17 3.50 -33.53 -5.51
C CYS A 17 3.69 -33.02 -6.94
N GLN A 18 2.64 -33.12 -7.77
CA GLN A 18 2.61 -32.55 -9.11
C GLN A 18 2.42 -31.02 -9.05
N TRP A 19 3.50 -30.26 -9.29
CA TRP A 19 3.44 -28.81 -9.48
C TRP A 19 2.85 -28.46 -10.85
N VAL A 20 1.78 -27.66 -10.88
CA VAL A 20 1.12 -27.19 -12.11
C VAL A 20 1.77 -25.88 -12.58
N ARG A 21 2.12 -25.79 -13.87
CA ARG A 21 2.67 -24.58 -14.52
C ARG A 21 1.55 -23.88 -15.30
N LEU A 22 1.31 -22.59 -15.06
CA LEU A 22 0.29 -21.80 -15.76
C LEU A 22 0.91 -20.75 -16.68
N GLN A 23 0.25 -20.47 -17.82
CA GLN A 23 0.58 -19.36 -18.73
C GLN A 23 -0.28 -18.12 -18.41
N THR A 24 0.29 -16.93 -18.55
CA THR A 24 -0.36 -15.63 -18.31
C THR A 24 -1.31 -15.23 -19.46
N PRO A 25 -2.53 -14.73 -19.18
CA PRO A 25 -3.44 -14.22 -20.21
C PRO A 25 -3.14 -12.77 -20.63
N ASP A 26 -3.58 -12.41 -21.84
CA ASP A 26 -3.54 -11.05 -22.41
C ASP A 26 -4.60 -10.12 -21.78
N VAL A 27 -4.26 -8.83 -21.67
CA VAL A 27 -5.05 -7.79 -20.97
C VAL A 27 -6.03 -7.12 -21.95
N ASP A 28 -7.33 -7.18 -21.67
CA ASP A 28 -8.35 -6.44 -22.42
C ASP A 28 -8.67 -5.09 -21.75
N LEU A 29 -8.75 -4.03 -22.55
CA LEU A 29 -8.79 -2.61 -22.16
C LEU A 29 -10.13 -1.98 -22.58
N THR A 30 -11.19 -2.13 -21.79
CA THR A 30 -12.38 -1.27 -21.95
C THR A 30 -13.09 -1.01 -20.62
N ALA A 31 -13.16 0.26 -20.20
CA ALA A 31 -13.90 0.72 -19.02
C ALA A 31 -15.21 1.44 -19.45
N GLN A 32 -16.34 1.11 -18.83
CA GLN A 32 -17.66 1.70 -19.09
C GLN A 32 -18.01 2.81 -18.09
N SER A 33 -18.49 3.94 -18.62
CA SER A 33 -18.76 5.21 -17.93
C SER A 33 -20.22 5.36 -17.47
N GLY A 34 -20.40 5.68 -16.19
CA GLY A 34 -21.69 6.07 -15.59
C GLY A 34 -21.61 6.60 -14.15
N ARG A 35 -20.49 6.38 -13.44
CA ARG A 35 -20.21 6.87 -12.07
C ARG A 35 -19.26 8.08 -12.01
N THR A 36 -19.03 8.76 -13.13
CA THR A 36 -17.87 9.64 -13.34
C THR A 36 -17.86 10.92 -12.51
N SER A 37 -19.00 11.56 -12.24
CA SER A 37 -19.05 12.83 -11.48
C SER A 37 -18.67 12.67 -10.00
N GLY A 38 -19.19 11.65 -9.32
CA GLY A 38 -18.86 11.38 -7.91
C GLY A 38 -17.43 10.87 -7.71
N LEU A 39 -16.88 10.14 -8.69
CA LEU A 39 -15.47 9.74 -8.71
C LEU A 39 -14.56 10.96 -8.87
N ARG A 40 -14.91 11.85 -9.81
CA ARG A 40 -14.14 13.07 -10.10
C ARG A 40 -14.07 14.02 -8.90
N GLY A 41 -15.18 14.23 -8.19
CA GLY A 41 -15.19 15.07 -6.98
C GLY A 41 -14.36 14.51 -5.83
N LYS A 42 -14.42 13.20 -5.58
CA LYS A 42 -13.58 12.55 -4.55
C LYS A 42 -12.10 12.60 -4.89
N ARG A 43 -11.76 12.43 -6.16
CA ARG A 43 -10.37 12.51 -6.63
C ARG A 43 -9.83 13.92 -6.46
N LEU A 44 -10.63 14.91 -6.89
CA LEU A 44 -10.30 16.32 -6.74
C LEU A 44 -10.09 16.70 -5.27
N ARG A 45 -10.90 16.18 -4.33
CA ARG A 45 -10.67 16.38 -2.90
C ARG A 45 -9.27 15.92 -2.47
N VAL A 46 -8.87 14.70 -2.85
CA VAL A 46 -7.56 14.15 -2.47
C VAL A 46 -6.42 14.97 -3.09
N GLU A 47 -6.53 15.30 -4.37
CA GLU A 47 -5.54 16.12 -5.09
C GLU A 47 -5.37 17.50 -4.45
N VAL A 48 -6.47 18.17 -4.09
CA VAL A 48 -6.46 19.48 -3.42
C VAL A 48 -5.87 19.40 -2.01
N VAL A 49 -6.19 18.36 -1.25
CA VAL A 49 -5.62 18.16 0.10
C VAL A 49 -4.10 17.95 0.02
N LEU A 50 -3.64 17.12 -0.91
CA LEU A 50 -2.21 16.88 -1.13
C LEU A 50 -1.48 18.15 -1.58
N ALA A 51 -2.06 18.91 -2.51
CA ALA A 51 -1.50 20.17 -2.99
C ALA A 51 -1.49 21.25 -1.89
N GLY A 52 -2.60 21.42 -1.16
CA GLY A 52 -2.71 22.36 -0.05
C GLY A 52 -1.71 22.07 1.08
N ALA A 53 -1.37 20.80 1.31
CA ALA A 53 -0.38 20.41 2.30
C ALA A 53 1.04 20.89 1.96
N THR A 54 1.31 21.28 0.71
CA THR A 54 2.62 21.79 0.28
C THR A 54 2.86 23.25 0.66
N ALA A 55 1.80 24.01 0.92
CA ALA A 55 1.89 25.43 1.20
C ALA A 55 2.13 25.70 2.70
N PRO A 56 2.93 26.73 3.03
CA PRO A 56 3.14 27.13 4.43
C PRO A 56 1.91 27.80 5.05
N GLU A 57 1.05 28.38 4.22
CA GLU A 57 -0.21 29.04 4.61
C GLU A 57 -1.38 28.41 3.84
N PRO A 58 -2.62 28.46 4.37
CA PRO A 58 -3.78 27.94 3.65
C PRO A 58 -3.94 28.66 2.32
N LEU A 59 -3.79 27.93 1.22
CA LEU A 59 -4.07 28.48 -0.11
C LEU A 59 -5.59 28.55 -0.34
N PRO A 60 -6.09 29.64 -0.95
CA PRO A 60 -7.44 29.66 -1.47
C PRO A 60 -7.67 28.46 -2.39
N VAL A 61 -8.79 27.76 -2.20
CA VAL A 61 -9.13 26.57 -3.03
C VAL A 61 -9.12 26.88 -4.54
N ARG A 62 -9.39 28.15 -4.89
CA ARG A 62 -9.41 28.68 -6.27
C ARG A 62 -8.02 28.69 -6.92
N ASP A 63 -6.96 28.72 -6.12
CA ASP A 63 -5.57 28.71 -6.61
C ASP A 63 -5.07 27.27 -6.81
N LEU A 64 -5.78 26.29 -6.27
CA LEU A 64 -5.47 24.86 -6.38
C LEU A 64 -6.27 24.15 -7.47
N VAL A 65 -7.31 24.80 -8.01
CA VAL A 65 -8.33 24.16 -8.84
C VAL A 65 -8.81 25.08 -9.95
N GLU A 66 -8.78 24.57 -11.17
CA GLU A 66 -9.33 25.23 -12.36
C GLU A 66 -10.81 25.61 -12.19
N ALA A 67 -11.20 26.77 -12.74
CA ALA A 67 -12.52 27.37 -12.50
C ALA A 67 -13.70 26.47 -12.92
N ASP A 68 -13.53 25.64 -13.94
CA ASP A 68 -14.53 24.70 -14.45
C ASP A 68 -14.77 23.50 -13.51
N LEU A 69 -13.87 23.27 -12.54
CA LEU A 69 -13.97 22.21 -11.55
C LEU A 69 -14.54 22.68 -10.21
N TRP A 70 -14.76 23.99 -10.01
CA TRP A 70 -15.24 24.52 -8.73
C TRP A 70 -16.60 23.95 -8.30
N SER A 71 -17.50 23.69 -9.25
CA SER A 71 -18.81 23.07 -8.98
C SER A 71 -18.72 21.61 -8.56
N GLN A 72 -17.57 20.98 -8.76
CA GLN A 72 -17.31 19.56 -8.47
C GLN A 72 -16.56 19.38 -7.14
N LEU A 73 -16.15 20.49 -6.50
CA LEU A 73 -15.48 20.45 -5.22
C LEU A 73 -16.42 19.99 -4.11
N PRO A 74 -16.03 18.96 -3.35
CA PRO A 74 -16.79 18.58 -2.17
C PRO A 74 -16.81 19.68 -1.12
N ALA A 75 -17.95 19.85 -0.44
CA ALA A 75 -18.19 20.96 0.49
C ALA A 75 -17.24 21.00 1.71
N ASP A 76 -16.65 19.85 2.06
CA ASP A 76 -15.72 19.70 3.18
C ASP A 76 -14.28 20.14 2.87
N VAL A 77 -13.93 20.35 1.58
CA VAL A 77 -12.56 20.72 1.18
C VAL A 77 -12.10 22.02 1.84
N SER A 78 -12.93 23.05 1.88
CA SER A 78 -12.56 24.33 2.48
C SER A 78 -12.21 24.20 3.97
N GLY A 79 -12.95 23.36 4.71
CA GLY A 79 -12.66 23.07 6.11
C GLY A 79 -11.34 22.32 6.29
N LEU A 80 -11.06 21.35 5.42
CA LEU A 80 -9.79 20.63 5.41
C LEU A 80 -8.61 21.57 5.14
N LEU A 81 -8.72 22.46 4.14
CA LEU A 81 -7.66 23.41 3.80
C LEU A 81 -7.30 24.35 4.96
N VAL A 82 -8.29 24.78 5.76
CA VAL A 82 -8.05 25.59 6.97
C VAL A 82 -7.27 24.80 8.04
N LEU A 83 -7.45 23.49 8.12
CA LEU A 83 -6.77 22.63 9.10
C LEU A 83 -5.34 22.28 8.68
N LEU A 84 -5.04 22.19 7.38
CA LEU A 84 -3.77 21.66 6.85
C LEU A 84 -2.50 22.28 7.46
N PRO A 85 -2.36 23.60 7.66
CA PRO A 85 -1.15 24.15 8.27
C PRO A 85 -0.88 23.64 9.69
N ARG A 86 -1.94 23.24 10.39
CA ARG A 86 -1.92 22.72 11.78
C ARG A 86 -2.15 21.20 11.84
N ALA A 87 -2.09 20.52 10.69
CA ALA A 87 -2.33 19.09 10.61
C ALA A 87 -1.12 18.33 10.08
N ASP A 88 -0.88 17.14 10.60
CA ASP A 88 -0.06 16.14 9.91
C ASP A 88 -0.93 15.38 8.93
N LEU A 89 -0.46 15.23 7.69
CA LEU A 89 -1.19 14.55 6.62
C LEU A 89 -0.59 13.18 6.40
N TYR A 90 -1.39 12.14 6.61
CA TYR A 90 -0.98 10.76 6.44
C TYR A 90 -1.69 10.10 5.25
N LEU A 91 -0.97 9.21 4.56
CA LEU A 91 -1.51 8.31 3.54
C LEU A 91 -1.58 6.92 4.13
N GLN A 92 -2.75 6.29 4.08
CA GLN A 92 -2.99 4.96 4.61
C GLN A 92 -3.53 4.03 3.54
N ASP A 93 -3.03 2.79 3.48
CA ASP A 93 -3.52 1.73 2.60
C ASP A 93 -2.96 0.34 3.00
N GLU A 94 -3.47 -0.74 2.39
CA GLU A 94 -2.99 -2.10 2.59
C GLU A 94 -2.51 -2.81 1.32
N VAL A 95 -1.40 -3.53 1.47
CA VAL A 95 -0.84 -4.43 0.47
C VAL A 95 -1.01 -5.89 0.87
N GLN A 96 -1.29 -6.75 -0.11
CA GLN A 96 -1.24 -8.20 0.08
C GLN A 96 0.11 -8.75 -0.39
N PHE A 97 0.79 -9.48 0.49
CA PHE A 97 1.96 -10.28 0.16
C PHE A 97 1.53 -11.75 0.02
N ALA A 98 1.29 -12.18 -1.21
CA ALA A 98 0.94 -13.57 -1.51
C ALA A 98 2.21 -14.43 -1.61
N PHE A 99 2.14 -15.66 -1.09
CA PHE A 99 3.22 -16.62 -1.23
C PHE A 99 3.34 -17.16 -2.66
N HIS A 100 2.23 -17.19 -3.39
CA HIS A 100 2.27 -17.43 -4.82
C HIS A 100 2.89 -16.21 -5.52
N PRO A 101 4.03 -16.37 -6.22
CA PRO A 101 4.74 -15.25 -6.80
C PRO A 101 3.93 -14.58 -7.90
N THR A 102 3.99 -13.26 -7.95
CA THR A 102 3.50 -12.54 -9.14
C THR A 102 4.55 -12.62 -10.22
N LEU A 103 4.16 -13.13 -11.40
CA LEU A 103 5.06 -13.21 -12.54
C LEU A 103 5.19 -11.84 -13.19
N THR A 104 6.42 -11.36 -13.30
CA THR A 104 6.72 -10.07 -13.96
C THR A 104 7.86 -10.21 -14.93
N ARG A 105 7.97 -9.25 -15.86
CA ARG A 105 8.98 -9.26 -16.92
C ARG A 105 10.38 -9.29 -16.32
N VAL A 106 11.22 -10.19 -16.85
CA VAL A 106 12.63 -10.35 -16.49
C VAL A 106 13.43 -10.57 -17.77
N TRP A 107 14.65 -10.08 -17.78
CA TRP A 107 15.60 -10.41 -18.83
C TRP A 107 16.04 -11.86 -18.69
N CYS A 108 16.03 -12.60 -19.80
CA CYS A 108 16.49 -13.98 -19.87
C CYS A 108 17.04 -14.28 -21.27
N LEU A 109 17.80 -15.36 -21.41
CA LEU A 109 18.40 -15.73 -22.68
C LEU A 109 17.32 -16.10 -23.71
N LYS A 110 17.56 -15.79 -24.98
CA LYS A 110 16.61 -16.09 -26.06
C LYS A 110 16.42 -17.60 -26.21
N GLY A 111 15.16 -18.01 -26.42
CA GLY A 111 14.77 -19.39 -26.71
C GLY A 111 14.28 -20.16 -25.48
N ARG A 112 13.55 -21.27 -25.71
CA ARG A 112 12.83 -22.02 -24.67
C ARG A 112 13.71 -22.47 -23.49
N ARG A 113 14.97 -22.84 -23.74
CA ARG A 113 15.92 -23.24 -22.68
C ARG A 113 16.50 -22.06 -21.89
N GLY A 114 16.45 -20.86 -22.47
CA GLY A 114 16.93 -19.63 -21.85
C GLY A 114 15.85 -18.89 -21.05
N GLN A 115 14.58 -19.26 -21.22
CA GLN A 115 13.47 -18.68 -20.49
C GLN A 115 13.60 -18.97 -18.99
N ARG A 116 13.56 -17.91 -18.17
CA ARG A 116 13.57 -18.05 -16.72
C ARG A 116 12.29 -18.75 -16.26
N LEU A 117 12.44 -19.80 -15.48
CA LEU A 117 11.35 -20.46 -14.78
C LEU A 117 11.25 -19.89 -13.37
N VAL A 118 10.02 -19.60 -12.93
CA VAL A 118 9.71 -19.24 -11.55
C VAL A 118 8.93 -20.39 -10.97
N GLU A 119 9.40 -20.94 -9.86
CA GLU A 119 8.69 -22.02 -9.18
C GLU A 119 7.44 -21.47 -8.51
N ALA A 120 6.32 -22.13 -8.74
CA ALA A 120 5.08 -21.86 -8.02
C ALA A 120 5.08 -22.74 -6.76
N PRO A 121 5.08 -22.17 -5.54
CA PRO A 121 5.07 -22.95 -4.30
C PRO A 121 3.77 -23.72 -4.04
N GLY A 122 2.78 -23.65 -4.96
CA GLY A 122 1.47 -24.33 -4.89
C GLY A 122 0.71 -24.13 -3.58
N ASP A 123 1.07 -23.08 -2.86
CA ASP A 123 0.51 -22.66 -1.60
C ASP A 123 0.03 -21.21 -1.78
N ASN A 124 -1.23 -20.98 -1.41
CA ASN A 124 -1.93 -19.71 -1.59
C ASN A 124 -2.01 -18.88 -0.31
N ARG A 125 -1.21 -19.22 0.72
CA ARG A 125 -1.04 -18.39 1.91
C ARG A 125 -0.63 -16.97 1.53
N LYS A 126 -1.07 -16.03 2.36
CA LYS A 126 -0.86 -14.60 2.18
C LYS A 126 -0.85 -13.92 3.53
N VAL A 127 -0.14 -12.81 3.60
CA VAL A 127 -0.17 -11.88 4.73
C VAL A 127 -0.49 -10.49 4.21
N TYR A 128 -1.02 -9.63 5.08
CA TYR A 128 -1.38 -8.26 4.73
C TYR A 128 -0.46 -7.28 5.44
N GLY A 129 0.15 -6.40 4.67
CA GLY A 129 0.87 -5.24 5.17
C GLY A 129 -0.07 -4.03 5.19
N PHE A 130 -0.06 -3.29 6.29
CA PHE A 130 -0.73 -2.01 6.46
C PHE A 130 0.34 -0.93 6.48
N GLY A 131 0.17 0.11 5.67
CA GLY A 131 1.07 1.25 5.64
C GLY A 131 0.35 2.52 6.05
N LEU A 132 1.03 3.32 6.86
CA LEU A 132 0.64 4.69 7.17
C LEU A 132 1.88 5.57 7.02
N VAL A 133 1.84 6.54 6.13
CA VAL A 133 2.98 7.40 5.78
C VAL A 133 2.65 8.86 6.01
N ASP A 134 3.47 9.59 6.75
CA ASP A 134 3.42 11.06 6.80
C ASP A 134 3.91 11.65 5.46
N TRP A 135 3.05 12.44 4.80
CA TRP A 135 3.28 13.02 3.49
C TRP A 135 4.50 13.96 3.45
N ARG A 136 4.88 14.54 4.60
CA ARG A 136 5.90 15.56 4.70
C ARG A 136 7.24 15.01 5.11
N ASP A 137 7.29 14.25 6.21
CA ASP A 137 8.55 13.79 6.80
C ASP A 137 8.89 12.32 6.49
N GLY A 138 7.98 11.59 5.84
CA GLY A 138 8.19 10.20 5.45
C GLY A 138 8.12 9.21 6.61
N TRP A 139 7.70 9.65 7.81
CA TRP A 139 7.47 8.75 8.92
C TRP A 139 6.50 7.63 8.53
N PHE A 140 6.88 6.39 8.81
CA PHE A 140 6.16 5.20 8.40
C PHE A 140 5.80 4.31 9.58
N ASP A 141 4.51 4.04 9.75
CA ASP A 141 4.00 3.00 10.65
C ASP A 141 3.55 1.79 9.82
N GLY A 142 4.48 0.87 9.59
CA GLY A 142 4.24 -0.38 8.89
C GLY A 142 3.79 -1.50 9.84
N ARG A 143 2.67 -2.15 9.56
CA ARG A 143 2.16 -3.29 10.34
C ARG A 143 1.88 -4.49 9.47
N ILE A 144 2.02 -5.70 10.02
CA ILE A 144 1.74 -6.94 9.29
C ILE A 144 0.74 -7.78 10.08
N ALA A 145 -0.30 -8.24 9.40
CA ALA A 145 -1.39 -9.00 10.01
C ALA A 145 -1.87 -10.14 9.09
N PRO A 146 -2.44 -11.23 9.67
CA PRO A 146 -2.95 -12.36 8.89
C PRO A 146 -4.20 -12.02 8.06
N GLY A 147 -4.89 -10.91 8.36
CA GLY A 147 -6.11 -10.48 7.69
C GLY A 147 -6.19 -8.96 7.53
N ARG A 148 -7.11 -8.51 6.67
CA ARG A 148 -7.52 -7.09 6.59
C ARG A 148 -8.56 -6.80 7.65
N THR A 149 -8.12 -6.43 8.84
CA THR A 149 -8.99 -6.25 9.99
C THR A 149 -8.99 -4.80 10.48
N ALA A 150 -10.13 -4.37 11.03
CA ALA A 150 -10.32 -2.98 11.42
C ALA A 150 -9.51 -2.58 12.67
N ASP A 151 -9.11 -3.54 13.50
CA ASP A 151 -8.27 -3.31 14.68
C ASP A 151 -6.90 -2.72 14.30
N VAL A 152 -6.20 -3.34 13.34
CA VAL A 152 -4.88 -2.85 12.88
C VAL A 152 -4.98 -1.43 12.32
N PHE A 153 -6.00 -1.17 11.50
CA PHE A 153 -6.32 0.18 11.01
C PHE A 153 -6.54 1.16 12.18
N CYS A 154 -7.38 0.78 13.17
CA CYS A 154 -7.65 1.66 14.31
C CYS A 154 -6.39 1.93 15.14
N GLU A 155 -5.49 0.97 15.27
CA GLU A 155 -4.22 1.18 15.96
C GLU A 155 -3.27 2.12 15.19
N GLN A 156 -3.20 2.02 13.86
CA GLN A 156 -2.45 2.97 13.02
C GLN A 156 -3.01 4.39 13.19
N VAL A 157 -4.33 4.56 13.14
CA VAL A 157 -4.96 5.86 13.34
C VAL A 157 -4.62 6.43 14.73
N ARG A 158 -4.67 5.61 15.79
CA ARG A 158 -4.26 6.05 17.13
C ARG A 158 -2.80 6.45 17.20
N ALA A 159 -1.90 5.72 16.56
CA ALA A 159 -0.48 6.06 16.50
C ALA A 159 -0.26 7.41 15.78
N ALA A 160 -0.95 7.63 14.66
CA ALA A 160 -0.93 8.89 13.92
C ALA A 160 -1.41 10.07 14.79
N VAL A 161 -2.52 9.89 15.50
CA VAL A 161 -3.08 10.93 16.36
C VAL A 161 -2.18 11.21 17.56
N ALA A 162 -1.63 10.18 18.20
CA ALA A 162 -0.67 10.36 19.30
C ALA A 162 0.53 11.18 18.85
N ARG A 163 1.16 10.80 17.73
CA ARG A 163 2.28 11.51 17.13
C ARG A 163 1.94 12.95 16.75
N SER A 164 0.74 13.19 16.23
CA SER A 164 0.29 14.54 15.83
C SER A 164 0.07 15.43 17.06
N LYS A 165 -0.56 14.88 18.11
CA LYS A 165 -0.78 15.58 19.38
C LYS A 165 0.51 16.00 20.06
N GLU A 166 1.52 15.14 20.08
CA GLU A 166 2.85 15.47 20.62
C GLU A 166 3.47 16.68 19.92
N ARG A 167 3.13 16.90 18.65
CA ARG A 167 3.53 18.06 17.85
C ARG A 167 2.56 19.25 17.93
N GLY A 168 1.49 19.16 18.74
CA GLY A 168 0.45 20.18 18.84
C GLY A 168 -0.45 20.28 17.59
N ARG A 169 -0.54 19.20 16.82
CA ARG A 169 -1.21 19.11 15.51
C ARG A 169 -2.37 18.12 15.55
N VAL A 170 -3.28 18.22 14.58
CA VAL A 170 -4.32 17.22 14.33
C VAL A 170 -3.87 16.25 13.23
N ALA A 171 -4.44 15.04 13.17
CA ALA A 171 -4.17 14.10 12.10
C ALA A 171 -5.22 14.22 10.99
N ILE A 172 -4.78 14.36 9.74
CA ILE A 172 -5.63 14.13 8.56
C ILE A 172 -5.11 12.87 7.89
N ILE A 173 -5.98 11.88 7.67
CA ILE A 173 -5.58 10.59 7.11
C ILE A 173 -6.36 10.35 5.82
N ILE A 174 -5.66 10.25 4.69
CA ILE A 174 -6.21 9.80 3.42
C ILE A 174 -6.20 8.28 3.41
N THR A 175 -7.38 7.67 3.25
CA THR A 175 -7.55 6.20 3.27
C THR A 175 -8.65 5.80 2.28
N ASP A 176 -8.72 4.53 1.90
CA ASP A 176 -9.81 4.03 1.09
C ASP A 176 -11.14 3.93 1.86
N ASN A 177 -12.23 3.71 1.13
CA ASN A 177 -13.57 3.62 1.72
C ASN A 177 -14.03 2.19 2.00
N LEU A 178 -13.11 1.25 2.29
CA LEU A 178 -13.48 -0.11 2.68
C LEU A 178 -14.36 -0.11 3.93
N LYS A 179 -15.24 -1.11 4.02
CA LYS A 179 -16.15 -1.25 5.18
C LYS A 179 -15.38 -1.29 6.50
N THR A 180 -14.19 -1.89 6.50
CA THR A 180 -13.29 -1.97 7.67
C THR A 180 -12.75 -0.62 8.13
N HIS A 181 -12.76 0.42 7.29
CA HIS A 181 -12.23 1.76 7.57
C HIS A 181 -13.33 2.80 7.85
N THR A 182 -14.61 2.41 7.78
CA THR A 182 -15.74 3.35 7.91
C THR A 182 -16.55 3.08 9.17
N ALA A 183 -17.08 4.15 9.79
CA ALA A 183 -17.94 4.04 10.97
C ALA A 183 -19.23 3.23 10.71
N GLN A 184 -19.73 3.26 9.47
CA GLN A 184 -20.88 2.51 9.01
C GLN A 184 -20.57 1.01 8.87
N GLY A 185 -19.37 0.67 8.38
CA GLY A 185 -18.96 -0.72 8.16
C GLY A 185 -18.29 -1.38 9.36
N SER A 186 -17.79 -0.62 10.34
CA SER A 186 -17.06 -1.13 11.52
C SER A 186 -17.43 -0.39 12.80
N LEU A 187 -17.87 -1.15 13.81
CA LEU A 187 -18.11 -0.63 15.16
C LEU A 187 -16.82 -0.15 15.82
N LEU A 188 -15.70 -0.82 15.57
CA LEU A 188 -14.39 -0.43 16.10
C LEU A 188 -13.98 0.95 15.59
N VAL A 189 -14.14 1.19 14.28
CA VAL A 189 -13.84 2.49 13.69
C VAL A 189 -14.75 3.57 14.24
N ARG A 190 -16.06 3.28 14.36
CA ARG A 190 -17.01 4.24 14.93
C ARG A 190 -16.64 4.64 16.35
N ASN A 191 -16.32 3.66 17.20
CA ASN A 191 -15.94 3.91 18.58
C ASN A 191 -14.63 4.69 18.67
N MET A 192 -13.63 4.32 17.85
CA MET A 192 -12.37 5.05 17.75
C MET A 192 -12.59 6.50 17.28
N LEU A 193 -13.43 6.75 16.28
CA LEU A 193 -13.70 8.13 15.83
C LEU A 193 -14.42 8.96 16.89
N ALA A 194 -15.32 8.33 17.68
CA ALA A 194 -15.93 9.00 18.82
C ALA A 194 -14.93 9.30 19.95
N GLU A 195 -13.98 8.39 20.19
CA GLU A 195 -12.87 8.54 21.15
C GLU A 195 -11.92 9.68 20.76
N LEU A 196 -11.52 9.73 19.49
CA LEU A 196 -10.51 10.69 18.98
C LEU A 196 -11.13 12.04 18.60
N SER A 197 -12.44 12.08 18.34
CA SER A 197 -13.24 13.30 18.12
C SER A 197 -12.59 14.27 17.13
N ASP A 198 -12.17 15.45 17.58
CA ASP A 198 -11.64 16.58 16.82
C ASP A 198 -10.15 16.45 16.47
N GLN A 199 -9.50 15.37 16.90
CA GLN A 199 -8.06 15.17 16.72
C GLN A 199 -7.73 14.45 15.40
N VAL A 200 -8.74 13.90 14.72
CA VAL A 200 -8.57 13.16 13.47
C VAL A 200 -9.65 13.52 12.45
N SER A 201 -9.25 13.63 11.19
CA SER A 201 -10.15 13.70 10.04
C SER A 201 -9.78 12.63 9.02
N LEU A 202 -10.72 11.75 8.68
CA LEU A 202 -10.54 10.75 7.63
C LEU A 202 -11.02 11.30 6.29
N VAL A 203 -10.14 11.27 5.28
CA VAL A 203 -10.41 11.71 3.91
C VAL A 203 -10.45 10.47 3.02
N TYR A 204 -11.64 10.08 2.60
CA TYR A 204 -11.82 8.87 1.79
C TYR A 204 -11.50 9.09 0.31
N THR A 205 -10.69 8.21 -0.26
CA THR A 205 -10.38 8.17 -1.70
C THR A 205 -11.58 7.69 -2.53
N PRO A 206 -11.59 7.91 -3.86
CA PRO A 206 -12.61 7.36 -4.74
C PRO A 206 -12.50 5.83 -4.79
N ALA A 207 -13.65 5.16 -4.80
CA ALA A 207 -13.67 3.72 -5.01
C ALA A 207 -13.11 3.38 -6.40
N TYR A 208 -12.24 2.38 -6.48
CA TYR A 208 -11.63 1.89 -7.71
C TYR A 208 -10.73 2.91 -8.45
N ASP A 209 -10.19 3.92 -7.75
CA ASP A 209 -9.17 4.84 -8.27
C ASP A 209 -7.86 4.71 -7.48
N PRO A 210 -7.05 3.67 -7.74
CA PRO A 210 -5.79 3.45 -7.02
C PRO A 210 -4.77 4.58 -7.25
N ASP A 211 -4.87 5.30 -8.38
CA ASP A 211 -3.96 6.41 -8.68
C ASP A 211 -4.22 7.64 -7.80
N ALA A 212 -5.37 7.70 -7.13
CA ALA A 212 -5.71 8.77 -6.20
C ALA A 212 -4.91 8.69 -4.89
N ASN A 213 -4.48 7.51 -4.44
CA ASN A 213 -3.71 7.36 -3.20
C ASN A 213 -2.23 7.14 -3.52
N ARG A 214 -1.38 8.13 -3.21
CA ARG A 214 0.05 8.09 -3.57
C ARG A 214 0.81 6.93 -2.91
N ILE A 215 0.34 6.39 -1.78
CA ILE A 215 0.95 5.24 -1.14
C ILE A 215 0.87 3.94 -1.99
N GLU A 216 -0.04 3.85 -2.96
CA GLU A 216 -0.09 2.70 -3.90
C GLU A 216 1.22 2.54 -4.69
N TRP A 217 1.96 3.63 -4.90
CA TRP A 217 3.28 3.58 -5.54
C TRP A 217 4.32 2.87 -4.67
N LEU A 218 4.22 3.03 -3.34
CA LEU A 218 5.03 2.28 -2.38
C LEU A 218 4.79 0.77 -2.57
N TRP A 219 3.54 0.36 -2.76
CA TRP A 219 3.18 -1.05 -2.96
C TRP A 219 3.69 -1.66 -4.26
N ARG A 220 3.88 -0.86 -5.30
CA ARG A 220 4.55 -1.32 -6.53
C ARG A 220 5.99 -1.74 -6.26
N ILE A 221 6.67 -1.00 -5.39
CA ILE A 221 8.07 -1.27 -5.00
C ILE A 221 8.12 -2.41 -3.99
N SER A 222 7.24 -2.42 -2.99
CA SER A 222 7.13 -3.53 -2.03
C SER A 222 6.88 -4.86 -2.73
N ARG A 223 5.97 -4.91 -3.72
CA ARG A 223 5.74 -6.13 -4.51
C ARG A 223 6.97 -6.52 -5.34
N ARG A 224 7.68 -5.55 -5.91
CA ARG A 224 8.92 -5.80 -6.65
C ARG A 224 10.00 -6.43 -5.77
N ILE A 225 10.09 -6.02 -4.51
CA ILE A 225 11.10 -6.50 -3.56
C ILE A 225 10.70 -7.88 -3.00
N VAL A 226 9.43 -8.04 -2.61
CA VAL A 226 8.99 -9.19 -1.82
C VAL A 226 8.36 -10.30 -2.67
N THR A 227 7.46 -9.97 -3.62
CA THR A 227 6.56 -10.96 -4.25
C THR A 227 6.80 -11.21 -5.74
N HIS A 228 7.54 -10.35 -6.44
CA HIS A 228 7.79 -10.52 -7.86
C HIS A 228 8.83 -11.60 -8.11
N ASN A 229 8.46 -12.64 -8.88
CA ASN A 229 9.36 -13.69 -9.35
C ASN A 229 10.26 -14.31 -8.26
N HIS A 230 9.81 -14.33 -7.01
CA HIS A 230 10.59 -14.87 -5.90
C HIS A 230 10.68 -16.40 -5.98
N HIS A 231 11.70 -16.97 -5.34
CA HIS A 231 11.99 -18.41 -5.31
C HIS A 231 12.00 -18.97 -3.88
N ARG A 232 11.29 -18.31 -2.96
CA ARG A 232 11.19 -18.75 -1.55
C ARG A 232 10.49 -20.10 -1.50
N SER A 233 11.05 -21.03 -0.72
CA SER A 233 10.54 -22.39 -0.54
C SER A 233 9.43 -22.49 0.50
N ASP A 234 9.30 -21.51 1.39
CA ASP A 234 8.33 -21.49 2.47
C ASP A 234 7.79 -20.07 2.73
N PHE A 235 6.61 -20.04 3.33
CA PHE A 235 5.88 -18.80 3.63
C PHE A 235 6.55 -17.95 4.71
N GLU A 236 7.22 -18.58 5.69
CA GLU A 236 7.82 -17.85 6.81
C GLU A 236 9.01 -16.99 6.35
N THR A 237 9.77 -17.49 5.37
CA THR A 237 10.82 -16.69 4.71
C THR A 237 10.22 -15.48 4.00
N LEU A 238 9.10 -15.64 3.27
CA LEU A 238 8.42 -14.50 2.63
C LEU A 238 7.84 -13.51 3.65
N LEU A 239 7.31 -13.99 4.77
CA LEU A 239 6.85 -13.15 5.88
C LEU A 239 8.01 -12.38 6.53
N ALA A 240 9.16 -13.02 6.74
CA ALA A 240 10.36 -12.37 7.25
C ALA A 240 10.84 -11.26 6.29
N ASP A 241 10.89 -11.54 4.99
CA ASP A 241 11.23 -10.54 3.97
C ASP A 241 10.26 -9.34 3.98
N ALA A 242 8.96 -9.59 4.14
CA ALA A 242 7.96 -8.52 4.25
C ALA A 242 8.20 -7.64 5.50
N ARG A 243 8.56 -8.25 6.64
CA ARG A 243 8.92 -7.54 7.87
C ARG A 243 10.17 -6.69 7.68
N THR A 244 11.25 -7.28 7.18
CA THR A 244 12.50 -6.58 6.90
C THR A 244 12.31 -5.44 5.90
N HIS A 245 11.46 -5.63 4.89
CA HIS A 245 11.11 -4.56 3.95
C HIS A 245 10.42 -3.39 4.65
N PHE A 246 9.46 -3.67 5.56
CA PHE A 246 8.79 -2.62 6.33
C PHE A 246 9.73 -1.90 7.30
N GLU A 247 10.61 -2.64 7.97
CA GLU A 247 11.67 -2.06 8.82
C GLU A 247 12.60 -1.15 8.00
N THR A 248 12.98 -1.58 6.79
CA THR A 248 13.80 -0.78 5.88
C THR A 248 13.09 0.53 5.53
N LEU A 249 11.80 0.48 5.18
CA LEU A 249 11.00 1.67 4.88
C LEU A 249 10.96 2.66 6.05
N THR A 250 10.85 2.17 7.29
CA THR A 250 10.91 3.00 8.50
C THR A 250 12.27 3.71 8.66
N LEU A 251 13.36 3.05 8.26
CA LEU A 251 14.72 3.56 8.37
C LEU A 251 15.14 4.46 7.20
N THR A 252 14.38 4.48 6.11
CA THR A 252 14.69 5.25 4.89
C THR A 252 13.56 6.21 4.48
N PRO A 253 13.19 7.19 5.32
CA PRO A 253 12.07 8.11 5.05
C PRO A 253 12.26 8.91 3.75
N ASP A 254 13.49 9.31 3.41
CA ASP A 254 13.79 10.04 2.17
C ASP A 254 13.47 9.22 0.92
N ASP A 255 13.85 7.95 0.88
CA ASP A 255 13.55 7.06 -0.24
C ASP A 255 12.06 6.75 -0.30
N LEU A 256 11.41 6.61 0.85
CA LEU A 256 9.97 6.45 0.94
C LEU A 256 9.24 7.66 0.33
N LEU A 257 9.61 8.88 0.70
CA LEU A 257 9.06 10.12 0.13
C LEU A 257 9.23 10.16 -1.39
N ARG A 258 10.41 9.75 -1.91
CA ARG A 258 10.64 9.63 -3.36
C ARG A 258 9.73 8.59 -4.01
N HIS A 259 9.51 7.46 -3.35
CA HIS A 259 8.67 6.38 -3.86
C HIS A 259 7.19 6.78 -4.01
N ILE A 260 6.67 7.57 -3.09
CA ILE A 260 5.29 8.08 -3.16
C ILE A 260 5.17 9.39 -3.97
N GLY A 261 6.28 9.91 -4.50
CA GLY A 261 6.30 11.15 -5.27
C GLY A 261 5.95 12.37 -4.43
N SER A 262 6.34 12.39 -3.16
CA SER A 262 6.15 13.55 -2.29
C SER A 262 7.06 14.71 -2.72
N PRO A 263 6.55 15.95 -2.80
CA PRO A 263 7.35 17.13 -3.11
C PRO A 263 8.34 17.47 -1.98
N PHE A 264 8.21 16.84 -0.82
CA PHE A 264 9.14 17.00 0.31
C PHE A 264 10.33 16.03 0.25
N ALA A 265 10.36 15.14 -0.74
CA ALA A 265 11.49 14.24 -0.95
C ALA A 265 12.78 15.04 -1.21
N PRO A 266 13.87 14.78 -0.48
CA PRO A 266 15.11 15.50 -0.70
C PRO A 266 15.76 15.11 -2.02
N ASP A 267 16.43 16.08 -2.64
CA ASP A 267 17.22 15.87 -3.87
C ASP A 267 18.28 14.80 -3.65
N LYS A 268 18.42 13.85 -4.59
CA LYS A 268 19.41 12.78 -4.50
C LYS A 268 20.86 13.28 -4.38
N ARG A 269 21.13 14.51 -4.83
CA ARG A 269 22.49 15.11 -4.84
C ARG A 269 22.92 15.67 -3.50
N SER A 270 21.97 16.10 -2.66
CA SER A 270 22.30 16.63 -1.33
C SER A 270 22.64 15.51 -0.34
N THR A 271 21.96 14.36 -0.42
CA THR A 271 22.21 13.20 0.46
C THR A 271 23.61 12.60 0.27
N GLN A 272 24.08 12.43 -0.98
CA GLN A 272 25.43 11.88 -1.26
C GLN A 272 26.58 12.79 -0.79
N SER A 273 26.36 14.11 -0.75
CA SER A 273 27.39 15.05 -0.31
C SER A 273 27.58 15.04 1.21
N GLN A 274 26.57 14.62 1.98
CA GLN A 274 26.64 14.49 3.44
C GLN A 274 27.29 13.16 3.86
N GLU A 275 27.08 12.06 3.14
CA GLU A 275 27.74 10.78 3.40
C GLU A 275 29.24 10.78 3.02
N LEU A 276 29.66 11.58 2.04
CA LEU A 276 31.08 11.71 1.67
C LEU A 276 31.87 12.68 2.56
N ALA A 277 31.17 13.45 3.41
CA ALA A 277 31.76 14.44 4.32
C ALA A 277 31.79 13.97 5.78
N ALA A 278 31.28 12.77 6.08
CA ALA A 278 31.27 12.11 7.39
C ALA A 278 32.25 10.93 7.41
#